data_AF-X1E0A8-F1
#
_entry.id   AF-X1E0A8-F1
#
_cell.length_a   1.000
_cell.length_b   1.000
_cell.length_c   1.000
_cell.angle_alpha   90.00
_cell.angle_beta   90.00
_cell.angle_gamma   90.00
#
_symmetry.space_group_name_H-M   'P 1'
#
loop_
_entity.id
_entity.type
_entity.pdbx_description
1 polymer ?
#
loop_
_entity_poly.entity_id
_entity_poly.type
_entity_poly.pdbx_seq_one_letter_code
_entity_poly.pdbx_strand_id
1 'polypeptide(L)' 'GQPEDVAKAVAAIAQGRLDFSTGEVINVDGGFHLKRL' A
#
# COMPACT_ATOMS: atom_id res chain seq x y z
N GLY A 1 -10.87 -4.36 -1.60
CA GLY A 1 -11.16 -2.93 -1.75
C GLY A 1 -12.16 -2.51 -0.71
N GLN A 2 -11.81 -2.69 0.56
CA GLN A 2 -12.53 -2.18 1.71
C GLN A 2 -11.65 -1.16 2.43
N PRO A 3 -12.20 -0.22 3.23
CA PRO A 3 -11.41 0.77 3.96
C PRO A 3 -10.29 0.15 4.83
N GLU A 4 -10.53 -1.05 5.37
CA GLU A 4 -9.59 -1.78 6.21
C GLU A 4 -8.34 -2.24 5.45
N ASP A 5 -8.43 -2.44 4.13
CA ASP A 5 -7.28 -2.80 3.30
C ASP A 5 -6.26 -1.65 3.27
N VAL A 6 -6.76 -0.42 3.10
CA VAL A 6 -5.95 0.81 3.13
C VAL A 6 -5.40 1.04 4.54
N ALA A 7 -6.23 0.86 5.58
CA ALA A 7 -5.82 1.04 6.97
C ALA A 7 -4.65 0.11 7.36
N LYS A 8 -4.66 -1.15 6.89
CA LYS A 8 -3.55 -2.09 7.13
C LYS A 8 -2.26 -1.64 6.47
N ALA A 9 -2.31 -1.11 5.24
CA ALA A 9 -1.13 -0.60 4.55
C ALA A 9 -0.54 0.62 5.28
N VAL A 10 -1.38 1.57 5.70
CA VAL A 10 -0.97 2.72 6.51
C VAL A 10 -0.37 2.28 7.84
N ALA A 11 -1.01 1.31 8.52
CA ALA A 11 -0.50 0.78 9.78
C ALA A 11 0.88 0.12 9.62
N ALA A 12 1.14 -0.59 8.51
CA ALA A 12 2.45 -1.19 8.25
C ALA A 12 3.55 -0.12 8.10
N ILE A 13 3.25 1.00 7.43
CA ILE A 13 4.16 2.16 7.34
C ILE A 13 4.40 2.75 8.74
N ALA A 14 3.32 3.06 9.47
CA ALA A 14 3.41 3.68 10.79
C ALA A 14 4.11 2.81 11.85
N GLN A 15 4.11 1.48 11.67
CA GLN A 15 4.80 0.52 12.53
C GLN A 15 6.28 0.31 12.15
N GLY A 16 6.78 1.05 11.16
CA GLY A 16 8.18 0.96 10.70
C GLY A 16 8.54 -0.31 9.95
N ARG A 17 7.54 -1.06 9.45
CA ARG A 17 7.81 -2.29 8.68
C ARG A 17 8.44 -2.01 7.30
N LEU A 18 8.43 -0.73 6.89
CA LEU A 18 8.88 -0.25 5.58
C LEU A 18 9.85 0.94 5.72
N ASP A 19 10.62 1.01 6.81
CA ASP A 19 11.47 2.17 7.15
C ASP A 19 12.53 2.53 6.10
N PHE A 20 12.94 1.56 5.26
CA PHE A 20 13.91 1.78 4.19
C PHE A 20 13.26 2.08 2.83
N SER A 21 11.94 2.31 2.78
CA SER A 21 11.17 2.54 1.54
C SER A 21 10.58 3.95 1.46
N THR A 22 11.32 4.95 1.95
CA THR A 22 10.91 6.35 1.85
C THR A 22 10.81 6.79 0.38
N GLY A 23 9.84 7.66 0.08
CA GLY A 23 9.61 8.21 -1.26
C GLY A 23 8.82 7.30 -2.21
N GLU A 24 8.44 6.10 -1.78
CA GLU A 24 7.70 5.14 -2.61
C GLU A 24 6.18 5.38 -2.61
N VAL A 25 5.53 5.01 -3.72
CA VAL A 25 4.06 4.99 -3.85
C VAL A 25 3.57 3.55 -3.71
N ILE A 26 2.79 3.28 -2.66
CA ILE A 26 2.21 1.96 -2.39
C ILE A 26 0.75 1.93 -2.85
N ASN A 27 0.47 1.23 -3.95
CA ASN A 27 -0.87 1.07 -4.48
C ASN A 27 -1.66 0.00 -3.72
N VAL A 28 -2.80 0.38 -3.13
CA VAL A 28 -3.72 -0.51 -2.40
C VAL A 28 -5.05 -0.61 -3.14
N ASP A 29 -4.99 -1.00 -4.41
CA ASP A 29 -6.13 -0.95 -5.34
C ASP A 29 -6.49 -2.33 -5.92
N GLY A 30 -5.95 -3.41 -5.34
CA GLY A 30 -6.14 -4.76 -5.85
C GLY A 30 -5.46 -5.02 -7.20
N GLY A 31 -4.48 -4.18 -7.59
CA GLY A 31 -3.78 -4.29 -8.86
C GLY A 31 -4.51 -3.62 -10.01
N PHE A 32 -5.50 -2.76 -9.75
CA PHE A 32 -6.26 -2.07 -10.79
C PHE A 32 -5.40 -1.12 -11.64
N HIS A 33 -4.38 -0.50 -11.05
CA HIS A 33 -3.40 0.30 -11.77
C HIS A 33 -2.53 -0.50 -12.74
N LEU A 34 -2.44 -1.83 -12.57
CA LEU A 34 -1.70 -2.69 -13.48
C LEU A 34 -2.56 -2.93 -14.73
N LYS A 35 -2.13 -2.35 -15.85
CA LYS A 35 -2.70 -2.66 -17.16
C LYS A 35 -2.16 -4.02 -17.60
N ARG A 36 -3.00 -5.05 -17.54
CA ARG A 36 -2.73 -6.37 -18.13
C ARG A 36 -3.46 -6.50 -19.48
N LEU A 37 -2.80 -7.11 -20.46
CA LEU A 37 -3.40 -7.54 -21.73
C LEU A 37 -4.06 -8.91 -21.57
#